data_AF-A0A965ULV1-F1
#
_entry.id   AF-A0A965ULV1-F1
#
_cell.length_a   1.000
_cell.length_b   1.000
_cell.length_c   1.000
_cell.angle_alpha   90.00
_cell.angle_beta   90.00
_cell.angle_gamma   90.00
#
_symmetry.space_group_name_H-M   'P 1'
#
loop_
_entity.id
_entity.type
_entity.pdbx_description
1 polymer ?
#
loop_
_entity_poly.entity_id
_entity_poly.type
_entity_poly.pdbx_seq_one_letter_code
_entity_poly.pdbx_strand_id
1 'polypeptide(L)'
;MPTQTSVYNLNKPTVAGDPDTWGGSTGLNGTIDKTEAALKATATTGSSNAYVLSSGLSLTAYATGLTLRIIPNFTNSGAATINVDGLGTKAITKLGATAVASGDITSGRIYTLSYDGTQFQIVEINAIDPTLSTIAALTPTTDQMIYFTGSDTAAVTGVNASARTALASMTAAGSAMATAANASAQAALLTGLTGAINTQTFTGSGTWTKPANAQLTLIMLVGAGGGGGSGGFDTGSPARQGGTGGGGGKLAIAFILSSSLGSTETVTIGTGGSGGTARSGSTLDGDNGTVGGTSTFGAWLSAFGGGGGVG
;
A
#
# COMPACT_ATOMS: atom_id res chain seq x y z
N MET A 1 23.71 44.26 66.80
CA MET A 1 24.12 43.58 65.56
C MET A 1 23.25 44.13 64.44
N PRO A 2 23.81 44.66 63.35
CA PRO A 2 22.98 45.22 62.29
C PRO A 2 22.18 44.09 61.64
N THR A 3 20.88 44.26 61.61
CA THR A 3 19.91 43.31 61.05
C THR A 3 20.18 43.16 59.55
N GLN A 4 20.75 42.03 59.14
CA GLN A 4 21.06 41.74 57.75
C GLN A 4 19.75 41.43 56.99
N THR A 5 19.25 42.42 56.26
CA THR A 5 18.00 42.36 55.46
C THR A 5 18.26 42.03 53.98
N SER A 6 19.18 41.11 53.70
CA SER A 6 19.51 40.69 52.33
C SER A 6 19.08 39.25 52.10
N VAL A 7 18.33 38.99 51.02
CA VAL A 7 17.92 37.62 50.62
C VAL A 7 19.14 36.72 50.33
N TYR A 8 20.28 37.32 50.02
CA TYR A 8 21.53 36.65 49.66
C TYR A 8 22.66 36.90 50.67
N ASN A 9 22.35 37.44 51.84
CA ASN A 9 23.33 37.80 52.88
C ASN A 9 24.49 38.67 52.36
N LEU A 10 24.24 39.54 51.37
CA LEU A 10 25.24 40.47 50.88
C LEU A 10 25.52 41.52 51.96
N ASN A 11 26.80 41.68 52.34
CA ASN A 11 27.19 42.62 53.37
C ASN A 11 27.22 44.04 52.80
N LYS A 12 26.37 44.92 53.31
CA LYS A 12 26.38 46.34 52.92
C LYS A 12 27.53 47.07 53.62
N PRO A 13 28.46 47.73 52.90
CA PRO A 13 29.49 48.55 53.53
C PRO A 13 28.87 49.71 54.32
N THR A 14 29.50 50.06 55.45
CA THR A 14 29.18 51.24 56.26
C THR A 14 30.43 52.11 56.43
N VAL A 15 30.27 53.43 56.50
CA VAL A 15 31.33 54.34 56.94
C VAL A 15 30.86 55.10 58.17
N ALA A 16 31.71 55.18 59.19
CA ALA A 16 31.46 55.90 60.44
C ALA A 16 30.16 55.50 61.18
N GLY A 17 29.63 54.29 60.94
CA GLY A 17 28.41 53.81 61.59
C GLY A 17 27.10 54.31 60.97
N ASP A 18 27.17 55.10 59.89
CA ASP A 18 26.00 55.57 59.17
C ASP A 18 25.71 54.61 57.99
N PRO A 19 24.53 53.94 57.95
CA PRO A 19 24.22 52.91 56.97
C PRO A 19 24.13 53.37 55.51
N ASP A 20 24.19 54.68 55.22
CA ASP A 20 24.12 55.19 53.84
C ASP A 20 25.09 56.36 53.59
N THR A 21 26.40 56.09 53.62
CA THR A 21 27.44 57.11 53.39
C THR A 21 28.12 57.00 52.02
N TRP A 22 27.67 56.10 51.15
CA TRP A 22 28.26 55.89 49.82
C TRP A 22 27.32 56.25 48.67
N GLY A 23 26.53 57.32 48.79
CA GLY A 23 25.89 57.97 47.62
C GLY A 23 24.49 57.50 47.23
N GLY A 24 23.66 57.05 48.19
CA GLY A 24 22.23 56.80 47.97
C GLY A 24 21.92 55.67 46.98
N SER A 25 20.83 55.79 46.21
CA SER A 25 20.34 54.73 45.29
C SER A 25 21.28 54.38 44.12
N THR A 26 22.30 55.21 43.88
CA THR A 26 23.38 55.00 42.91
C THR A 26 24.70 54.58 43.56
N GLY A 27 24.73 54.57 44.89
CA GLY A 27 25.84 54.13 45.70
C GLY A 27 26.06 52.62 45.73
N LEU A 28 27.11 52.16 46.41
CA LEU A 28 27.37 50.73 46.61
C LEU A 28 26.17 50.01 47.26
N ASN A 29 25.57 50.61 48.29
CA ASN A 29 24.41 50.02 48.98
C ASN A 29 23.18 49.96 48.09
N GLY A 30 22.89 51.03 47.32
CA GLY A 30 21.81 51.03 46.32
C GLY A 30 22.04 50.06 45.17
N THR A 31 23.31 49.83 44.79
CA THR A 31 23.68 48.83 43.76
C THR A 31 23.48 47.42 44.27
N ILE A 32 23.82 47.14 45.54
CA ILE A 32 23.54 45.87 46.21
C ILE A 32 22.01 45.64 46.24
N ASP A 33 21.23 46.65 46.65
CA ASP A 33 19.76 46.55 46.67
C ASP A 33 19.16 46.25 45.30
N LYS A 34 19.62 46.93 44.25
CA LYS A 34 19.19 46.66 42.87
C LYS A 34 19.62 45.28 42.39
N THR A 35 20.82 44.83 42.76
CA THR A 35 21.31 43.50 42.41
C THR A 35 20.46 42.41 43.05
N GLU A 36 20.09 42.58 44.32
CA GLU A 36 19.20 41.65 45.03
C GLU A 36 17.79 41.65 44.44
N ALA A 37 17.24 42.83 44.15
CA ALA A 37 15.93 42.96 43.51
C ALA A 37 15.90 42.29 42.12
N ALA A 38 16.99 42.37 41.35
CA ALA A 38 17.11 41.72 40.04
C ALA A 38 17.25 40.18 40.15
N LEU A 39 17.93 39.69 41.20
CA LEU A 39 18.14 38.25 41.42
C LEU A 39 16.91 37.56 42.01
N LYS A 40 16.11 38.26 42.82
CA LYS A 40 14.91 37.72 43.46
C LYS A 40 13.75 37.57 42.47
N ALA A 41 12.95 36.51 42.62
CA ALA A 41 11.67 36.40 41.94
C ALA A 41 10.60 37.21 42.70
N THR A 42 9.97 38.18 42.02
CA THR A 42 9.00 39.10 42.63
C THR A 42 7.58 38.78 42.16
N ALA A 43 6.63 38.74 43.10
CA ALA A 43 5.23 38.45 42.78
C ALA A 43 4.61 39.58 41.95
N THR A 44 3.89 39.23 40.89
CA THR A 44 3.13 40.21 40.09
C THR A 44 1.78 40.51 40.74
N THR A 45 1.17 41.60 40.29
CA THR A 45 -0.24 41.92 40.50
C THR A 45 -0.95 42.01 39.15
N GLY A 46 -2.17 42.54 39.10
CA GLY A 46 -2.96 42.67 37.87
C GLY A 46 -3.99 41.55 37.72
N SER A 47 -4.25 41.12 36.49
CA SER A 47 -5.28 40.12 36.15
C SER A 47 -4.70 38.98 35.28
N SER A 48 -5.54 37.97 34.98
CA SER A 48 -5.21 36.98 33.95
C SER A 48 -4.93 37.70 32.63
N ASN A 49 -3.77 37.41 32.02
CA ASN A 49 -3.26 38.00 30.77
C ASN A 49 -2.75 39.46 30.86
N ALA A 50 -2.85 40.15 31.99
CA ALA A 50 -2.32 41.51 32.16
C ALA A 50 -1.61 41.65 33.51
N TYR A 51 -0.32 41.30 33.53
CA TYR A 51 0.51 41.32 34.72
C TYR A 51 1.09 42.71 34.97
N VAL A 52 1.24 43.06 36.25
CA VAL A 52 1.94 44.28 36.67
C VAL A 52 3.04 43.89 37.63
N LEU A 53 4.27 44.33 37.37
CA LEU A 53 5.43 44.05 38.20
C LEU A 53 6.00 45.36 38.76
N SER A 54 6.07 45.46 40.08
CA SER A 54 6.88 46.46 40.76
C SER A 54 8.25 45.84 41.04
N SER A 55 9.21 46.07 40.17
CA SER A 55 10.51 45.39 40.19
C SER A 55 11.41 45.84 41.34
N GLY A 56 11.22 47.08 41.83
CA GLY A 56 12.09 47.72 42.82
C GLY A 56 13.40 48.26 42.24
N LEU A 57 13.65 48.10 40.94
CA LEU A 57 14.88 48.53 40.27
C LEU A 57 14.89 50.01 39.88
N SER A 58 13.75 50.71 40.01
CA SER A 58 13.58 52.11 39.58
C SER A 58 13.95 52.30 38.10
N LEU A 59 13.40 51.44 37.23
CA LEU A 59 13.66 51.50 35.79
C LEU A 59 13.08 52.80 35.20
N THR A 60 13.80 53.42 34.27
CA THR A 60 13.33 54.59 33.51
C THR A 60 12.95 54.25 32.07
N ALA A 61 13.39 53.11 31.55
CA ALA A 61 13.04 52.56 30.25
C ALA A 61 13.33 51.04 30.21
N TYR A 62 12.78 50.35 29.22
CA TYR A 62 13.17 48.97 28.92
C TYR A 62 14.43 48.95 28.05
N ALA A 63 15.53 48.45 28.61
CA ALA A 63 16.75 48.20 27.86
C ALA A 63 16.76 46.78 27.30
N THR A 64 17.21 46.58 26.06
CA THR A 64 17.40 45.24 25.47
C THR A 64 18.33 44.41 26.35
N GLY A 65 17.95 43.17 26.63
CA GLY A 65 18.62 42.25 27.55
C GLY A 65 18.19 42.36 29.02
N LEU A 66 17.33 43.34 29.37
CA LEU A 66 16.79 43.46 30.73
C LEU A 66 16.11 42.16 31.14
N THR A 67 16.64 41.52 32.17
CA THR A 67 16.16 40.22 32.66
C THR A 67 15.53 40.37 34.04
N LEU A 68 14.33 39.83 34.21
CA LEU A 68 13.50 39.95 35.42
C LEU A 68 12.96 38.57 35.80
N ARG A 69 12.93 38.26 37.10
CA ARG A 69 12.31 37.03 37.61
C ARG A 69 10.99 37.36 38.28
N ILE A 70 9.93 36.66 37.88
CA ILE A 70 8.57 36.94 38.36
C ILE A 70 7.92 35.70 38.97
N ILE A 71 6.96 35.94 39.87
CA ILE A 71 5.99 34.93 40.33
C ILE A 71 4.60 35.41 39.92
N PRO A 72 4.00 34.87 38.84
CA PRO A 72 2.69 35.31 38.35
C PRO A 72 1.60 35.08 39.41
N ASN A 73 0.73 36.06 39.62
CA ASN A 73 -0.43 35.93 40.52
C ASN A 73 -1.62 35.19 39.88
N PHE A 74 -1.71 35.17 38.54
CA PHE A 74 -2.74 34.47 37.79
C PHE A 74 -2.13 33.54 36.73
N THR A 75 -2.83 32.45 36.41
CA THR A 75 -2.56 31.66 35.21
C THR A 75 -3.15 32.40 33.99
N ASN A 76 -2.40 32.47 32.90
CA ASN A 76 -2.87 33.10 31.67
C ASN A 76 -3.88 32.19 30.94
N SER A 77 -4.90 32.78 30.32
CA SER A 77 -5.91 32.09 29.51
C SER A 77 -5.78 32.38 28.01
N GLY A 78 -4.76 33.14 27.61
CA GLY A 78 -4.44 33.51 26.24
C GLY A 78 -3.16 34.32 26.16
N ALA A 79 -3.02 35.15 25.12
CA ALA A 79 -1.90 36.09 25.00
C ALA A 79 -1.82 37.02 26.21
N ALA A 80 -0.64 37.10 26.83
CA ALA A 80 -0.43 37.88 28.05
C ALA A 80 0.54 39.05 27.84
N THR A 81 0.41 40.04 28.72
CA THR A 81 1.24 41.24 28.74
C THR A 81 1.77 41.51 30.14
N ILE A 82 2.84 42.31 30.23
CA ILE A 82 3.39 42.81 31.49
C ILE A 82 3.67 44.31 31.41
N ASN A 83 3.32 45.04 32.45
CA ASN A 83 3.78 46.41 32.69
C ASN A 83 4.72 46.41 33.90
N VAL A 84 5.99 46.72 33.66
CA VAL A 84 7.02 46.77 34.71
C VAL A 84 7.26 48.23 35.09
N ASP A 85 7.14 48.53 36.39
CA ASP A 85 7.36 49.84 37.01
C ASP A 85 6.56 51.00 36.37
N GLY A 86 5.44 50.70 35.70
CA GLY A 86 4.60 51.71 35.06
C GLY A 86 5.17 52.28 33.75
N LEU A 87 6.24 51.70 33.21
CA LEU A 87 6.91 52.18 31.99
C LEU A 87 6.14 51.88 30.68
N GLY A 88 5.07 51.08 30.77
CA GLY A 88 4.17 50.78 29.66
C GLY A 88 4.06 49.29 29.38
N THR A 89 2.89 48.87 28.89
CA THR A 89 2.59 47.45 28.68
C THR A 89 3.35 46.86 27.50
N LYS A 90 3.95 45.68 27.69
CA LYS A 90 4.64 44.90 26.65
C LYS A 90 4.09 43.47 26.59
N ALA A 91 4.09 42.89 25.39
CA ALA A 91 3.70 41.50 25.19
C ALA A 91 4.69 40.55 25.88
N ILE A 92 4.17 39.44 26.39
CA ILE A 92 4.97 38.29 26.85
C ILE A 92 4.92 37.21 25.77
N THR A 93 6.09 36.71 25.39
CA THR A 93 6.26 35.77 24.28
C THR A 93 7.17 34.61 24.67
N LYS A 94 7.14 33.56 23.87
CA LYS A 94 7.96 32.34 23.98
C LYS A 94 8.61 32.05 22.64
N LEU A 95 9.71 31.30 22.64
CA LEU A 95 10.39 30.86 21.41
C LEU A 95 10.70 32.03 20.45
N GLY A 96 11.19 33.14 20.98
CA GLY A 96 11.35 34.37 20.23
C GLY A 96 10.05 35.17 20.21
N ALA A 97 9.38 35.22 19.06
CA ALA A 97 8.27 36.15 18.83
C ALA A 97 6.85 35.60 19.11
N THR A 98 6.72 34.30 19.43
CA THR A 98 5.41 33.65 19.55
C THR A 98 4.70 34.09 20.83
N ALA A 99 3.46 34.58 20.73
CA ALA A 99 2.68 34.93 21.91
C ALA A 99 2.48 33.71 22.84
N VAL A 100 2.48 33.95 24.16
CA VAL A 100 2.07 32.91 25.10
C VAL A 100 0.60 32.52 24.87
N ALA A 101 0.31 31.22 24.95
CA ALA A 101 -1.02 30.63 24.88
C ALA A 101 -1.53 30.27 26.28
N SER A 102 -2.83 29.96 26.39
CA SER A 102 -3.47 29.57 27.65
C SER A 102 -2.65 28.52 28.41
N GLY A 103 -2.32 28.79 29.66
CA GLY A 103 -1.59 27.87 30.55
C GLY A 103 -0.07 27.87 30.42
N ASP A 104 0.52 28.65 29.50
CA ASP A 104 1.98 28.76 29.40
C ASP A 104 2.61 29.44 30.63
N ILE A 105 1.90 30.39 31.23
CA ILE A 105 2.26 31.11 32.45
C ILE A 105 1.31 30.68 33.55
N THR A 106 1.80 29.88 34.49
CA THR A 106 1.02 29.33 35.61
C THR A 106 1.25 30.14 36.88
N SER A 107 0.17 30.45 37.60
CA SER A 107 0.25 31.15 38.89
C SER A 107 1.17 30.44 39.88
N GLY A 108 1.94 31.21 40.64
CA GLY A 108 2.80 30.71 41.73
C GLY A 108 4.12 30.06 41.29
N ARG A 109 4.36 29.88 39.98
CA ARG A 109 5.67 29.41 39.48
C ARG A 109 6.63 30.59 39.28
N ILE A 110 7.92 30.31 39.32
CA ILE A 110 8.94 31.31 38.97
C ILE A 110 9.12 31.28 37.47
N TYR A 111 9.16 32.45 36.83
CA TYR A 111 9.50 32.62 35.42
C TYR A 111 10.62 33.65 35.26
N THR A 112 11.51 33.43 34.29
CA THR A 112 12.51 34.42 33.86
C THR A 112 12.10 35.07 32.55
N LEU A 113 11.94 36.39 32.56
CA LEU A 113 11.61 37.22 31.40
C LEU A 113 12.84 38.01 30.94
N SER A 114 13.08 38.12 29.64
CA SER A 114 14.12 38.98 29.06
C SER A 114 13.53 39.89 27.98
N TYR A 115 13.82 41.19 28.04
CA TYR A 115 13.35 42.16 27.05
C TYR A 115 14.21 42.12 25.79
N ASP A 116 13.63 41.87 24.62
CA ASP A 116 14.38 41.76 23.36
C ASP A 116 14.54 43.09 22.59
N GLY A 117 13.98 44.18 23.12
CA GLY A 117 13.90 45.48 22.44
C GLY A 117 12.48 45.86 22.04
N THR A 118 11.57 44.89 21.94
CA THR A 118 10.16 45.10 21.57
C THR A 118 9.20 44.48 22.60
N GLN A 119 9.51 43.29 23.10
CA GLN A 119 8.66 42.45 23.95
C GLN A 119 9.48 41.69 25.00
N PHE A 120 8.81 41.12 26.00
CA PHE A 120 9.45 40.25 26.99
C PHE A 120 9.32 38.79 26.54
N GLN A 121 10.45 38.08 26.43
CA GLN A 121 10.51 36.65 26.13
C GLN A 121 10.66 35.85 27.43
N ILE A 122 9.86 34.81 27.62
CA ILE A 122 10.10 33.79 28.64
C ILE A 122 11.32 32.98 28.19
N VAL A 123 12.36 32.96 29.02
CA VAL A 123 13.66 32.31 28.72
C VAL A 123 13.70 30.87 29.22
N GLU A 124 12.73 30.44 30.03
CA GLU A 124 12.63 29.06 30.48
C GLU A 124 12.31 28.12 29.31
N ILE A 125 12.95 26.93 29.29
CA ILE A 125 12.59 25.85 28.38
C ILE A 125 11.23 25.32 28.82
N ASN A 126 10.16 25.91 28.30
CA ASN A 126 8.80 25.39 28.44
C ASN A 126 8.19 25.03 27.09
N ALA A 127 9.04 24.57 26.16
CA ALA A 127 8.58 23.97 24.92
C ALA A 127 8.34 22.48 25.15
N ILE A 128 7.24 22.15 25.84
CA ILE A 128 6.63 20.86 25.49
C ILE A 128 6.03 21.11 24.11
N ASP A 129 6.57 20.43 23.11
CA ASP A 129 6.08 20.47 21.74
C ASP A 129 4.54 20.31 21.76
N PRO A 130 3.76 21.16 21.08
CA PRO A 130 2.31 21.02 20.99
C PRO A 130 1.87 19.60 20.57
N THR A 131 2.65 18.91 19.73
CA THR A 131 2.42 17.50 19.40
C THR A 131 2.54 16.58 20.61
N LEU A 132 3.57 16.77 21.45
CA LEU A 132 3.76 16.01 22.69
C LEU A 132 2.65 16.29 23.70
N SER A 133 2.20 17.55 23.80
CA SER A 133 1.08 17.92 24.67
C SER A 133 -0.22 17.20 24.27
N THR A 134 -0.52 17.14 22.97
CA THR A 134 -1.74 16.49 22.49
C THR A 134 -1.70 14.98 22.60
N ILE A 135 -0.55 14.34 22.37
CA ILE A 135 -0.38 12.89 22.58
C ILE A 135 -0.48 12.55 24.07
N ALA A 136 0.13 13.34 24.95
CA ALA A 136 0.10 13.11 26.40
C ALA A 136 -1.31 13.29 27.00
N ALA A 137 -2.18 14.06 26.35
CA ALA A 137 -3.57 14.24 26.76
C ALA A 137 -4.49 13.06 26.37
N LEU A 138 -4.01 12.13 25.52
CA LEU A 138 -4.80 10.97 25.11
C LEU A 138 -4.85 9.91 26.21
N THR A 139 -6.02 9.30 26.38
CA THR A 139 -6.26 8.15 27.26
C THR A 139 -6.69 6.92 26.44
N PRO A 140 -5.79 6.31 25.65
CA PRO A 140 -6.13 5.17 24.83
C PRO A 140 -6.51 3.96 25.69
N THR A 141 -7.57 3.24 25.29
CA THR A 141 -7.96 1.95 25.87
C THR A 141 -7.58 0.80 24.94
N THR A 142 -7.90 -0.44 25.33
CA THR A 142 -7.70 -1.63 24.48
C THR A 142 -8.29 -1.39 23.08
N ASP A 143 -7.60 -1.89 22.06
CA ASP A 143 -8.04 -1.85 20.67
C ASP A 143 -8.19 -0.42 20.10
N GLN A 144 -7.29 0.49 20.49
CA GLN A 144 -7.23 1.85 19.93
C GLN A 144 -5.83 2.19 19.38
N MET A 145 -5.81 3.04 18.35
CA MET A 145 -4.59 3.60 17.74
C MET A 145 -4.63 5.12 17.80
N ILE A 146 -3.46 5.73 18.04
CA ILE A 146 -3.27 7.19 18.01
C ILE A 146 -3.02 7.61 16.55
N TYR A 147 -3.63 8.72 16.13
CA TYR A 147 -3.42 9.34 14.82
C TYR A 147 -3.55 10.87 14.92
N PHE A 148 -3.07 11.59 13.90
CA PHE A 148 -3.17 13.06 13.85
C PHE A 148 -4.33 13.48 12.94
N THR A 149 -5.14 14.42 13.41
CA THR A 149 -6.25 15.03 12.64
C THR A 149 -5.87 16.40 12.06
N GLY A 150 -4.71 16.92 12.42
CA GLY A 150 -4.16 18.19 11.96
C GLY A 150 -2.79 18.43 12.60
N SER A 151 -2.18 19.58 12.30
CA SER A 151 -0.98 20.01 13.02
C SER A 151 -1.29 20.10 14.51
N ASP A 152 -0.42 19.55 15.35
CA ASP A 152 -0.54 19.61 16.81
C ASP A 152 -1.89 19.12 17.34
N THR A 153 -2.53 18.18 16.64
CA THR A 153 -3.83 17.63 17.03
C THR A 153 -3.82 16.12 16.87
N ALA A 154 -3.77 15.40 17.99
CA ALA A 154 -3.83 13.95 18.03
C ALA A 154 -5.20 13.46 18.52
N ALA A 155 -5.63 12.30 18.04
CA ALA A 155 -6.87 11.64 18.40
C ALA A 155 -6.65 10.12 18.50
N VAL A 156 -7.62 9.41 19.09
CA VAL A 156 -7.67 7.94 19.12
C VAL A 156 -8.79 7.42 18.24
N THR A 157 -8.54 6.31 17.54
CA THR A 157 -9.56 5.58 16.78
C THR A 157 -9.54 4.11 17.15
N GLY A 158 -10.70 3.45 17.08
CA GLY A 158 -10.81 2.02 17.33
C GLY A 158 -10.18 1.19 16.21
N VAL A 159 -9.51 0.09 16.56
CA VAL A 159 -8.97 -0.90 15.63
C VAL A 159 -9.47 -2.29 15.96
N ASN A 160 -10.14 -2.93 15.00
CA ASN A 160 -10.58 -4.31 15.16
C ASN A 160 -9.41 -5.31 15.01
N ALA A 161 -9.65 -6.59 15.34
CA ALA A 161 -8.63 -7.63 15.28
C ALA A 161 -7.97 -7.75 13.90
N SER A 162 -8.76 -7.64 12.82
CA SER A 162 -8.26 -7.68 11.44
C SER A 162 -7.33 -6.50 11.12
N ALA A 163 -7.64 -5.29 11.59
CA ALA A 163 -6.82 -4.09 11.42
C ALA A 163 -5.53 -4.17 12.24
N ARG A 164 -5.57 -4.75 13.45
CA ARG A 164 -4.36 -5.05 14.24
C ARG A 164 -3.48 -6.07 13.55
N THR A 165 -4.08 -7.14 13.02
CA THR A 165 -3.37 -8.14 12.21
C THR A 165 -2.80 -7.49 10.95
N ALA A 166 -3.52 -6.59 10.28
CA ALA A 166 -3.04 -5.88 9.10
C ALA A 166 -1.85 -4.96 9.42
N LEU A 167 -1.93 -4.17 10.50
CA LEU A 167 -0.84 -3.31 10.96
C LEU A 167 0.39 -4.13 11.42
N ALA A 168 0.17 -5.25 12.11
CA ALA A 168 1.22 -6.21 12.46
C ALA A 168 1.79 -6.91 11.21
N SER A 169 0.96 -7.12 10.19
CA SER A 169 1.35 -7.73 8.91
C SER A 169 2.13 -6.80 7.99
N MET A 170 2.17 -5.49 8.28
CA MET A 170 3.11 -4.57 7.63
C MET A 170 4.57 -4.96 7.93
N THR A 171 4.80 -5.93 8.82
CA THR A 171 5.96 -6.81 8.82
C THR A 171 5.56 -8.26 8.49
N ALA A 172 6.31 -8.92 7.60
CA ALA A 172 6.24 -10.33 7.19
C ALA A 172 4.92 -10.87 6.59
N ALA A 173 3.74 -10.52 7.10
CA ALA A 173 2.48 -11.10 6.64
C ALA A 173 1.91 -10.43 5.36
N GLY A 174 2.21 -9.16 5.08
CA GLY A 174 1.94 -8.52 3.78
C GLY A 174 2.76 -9.16 2.65
N SER A 175 4.04 -9.45 2.91
CA SER A 175 4.89 -10.24 2.00
C SER A 175 4.43 -11.69 1.87
N ALA A 176 3.91 -12.31 2.95
CA ALA A 176 3.36 -13.66 2.89
C ALA A 176 2.06 -13.71 2.06
N MET A 177 1.19 -12.70 2.15
CA MET A 177 -0.02 -12.61 1.33
C MET A 177 0.30 -12.38 -0.15
N ALA A 178 1.26 -11.50 -0.48
CA ALA A 178 1.72 -11.32 -1.85
C ALA A 178 2.37 -12.59 -2.43
N THR A 179 3.17 -13.30 -1.62
CA THR A 179 3.78 -14.57 -2.00
C THR A 179 2.74 -15.67 -2.20
N ALA A 180 1.75 -15.76 -1.31
CA ALA A 180 0.64 -16.71 -1.42
C ALA A 180 -0.24 -16.43 -2.65
N ALA A 181 -0.51 -15.16 -2.96
CA ALA A 181 -1.25 -14.76 -4.17
C ALA A 181 -0.47 -15.11 -5.45
N ASN A 182 0.85 -14.94 -5.46
CA ASN A 182 1.68 -15.33 -6.60
C ASN A 182 1.80 -16.87 -6.74
N ALA A 183 1.86 -17.59 -5.61
CA ALA A 183 1.88 -19.05 -5.60
C ALA A 183 0.54 -19.64 -6.08
N SER A 184 -0.59 -19.05 -5.69
CA SER A 184 -1.92 -19.49 -6.15
C SER A 184 -2.14 -19.18 -7.64
N ALA A 185 -1.65 -18.05 -8.15
CA ALA A 185 -1.68 -17.74 -9.59
C ALA A 185 -0.85 -18.73 -10.42
N GLN A 186 0.36 -19.08 -9.95
CA GLN A 186 1.22 -20.08 -10.60
C GLN A 186 0.61 -21.49 -10.53
N ALA A 187 0.01 -21.85 -9.39
CA ALA A 187 -0.68 -23.14 -9.24
C ALA A 187 -1.90 -23.25 -10.17
N ALA A 188 -2.65 -22.17 -10.38
CA ALA A 188 -3.76 -22.14 -11.33
C ALA A 188 -3.28 -22.33 -12.77
N LEU A 189 -2.18 -21.68 -13.15
CA LEU A 189 -1.58 -21.82 -14.48
C LEU A 189 -1.08 -23.25 -14.72
N LEU A 190 -0.42 -23.85 -13.71
CA LEU A 190 0.08 -25.22 -13.78
C LEU A 190 -1.06 -26.25 -13.79
N THR A 191 -2.11 -26.06 -12.98
CA THR A 191 -3.32 -26.90 -13.00
C THR A 191 -4.00 -26.86 -14.37
N GLY A 192 -3.96 -25.70 -15.05
CA GLY A 192 -4.40 -25.55 -16.43
C GLY A 192 -3.55 -26.31 -17.45
N LEU A 193 -2.27 -26.55 -17.17
CA LEU A 193 -1.34 -27.29 -18.04
C LEU A 193 -1.25 -28.80 -17.70
N THR A 194 -1.65 -29.22 -16.50
CA THR A 194 -1.59 -30.63 -16.05
C THR A 194 -2.86 -31.42 -16.38
N GLY A 195 -3.73 -30.92 -17.26
CA GLY A 195 -4.87 -31.68 -17.74
C GLY A 195 -4.41 -33.00 -18.38
N ALA A 196 -4.92 -34.14 -17.89
CA ALA A 196 -4.61 -35.45 -18.46
C ALA A 196 -4.91 -35.45 -19.97
N ILE A 197 -4.01 -36.05 -20.77
CA ILE A 197 -4.25 -36.21 -22.21
C ILE A 197 -5.52 -37.06 -22.38
N ASN A 198 -6.55 -36.46 -22.98
CA ASN A 198 -7.79 -37.15 -23.31
C ASN A 198 -7.75 -37.62 -24.76
N THR A 199 -7.84 -38.93 -24.96
CA THR A 199 -7.86 -39.55 -26.30
C THR A 199 -9.26 -40.10 -26.57
N GLN A 200 -9.83 -39.72 -27.71
CA GLN A 200 -11.10 -40.28 -28.20
C GLN A 200 -10.86 -40.88 -29.58
N THR A 201 -11.20 -42.15 -29.76
CA THR A 201 -11.01 -42.90 -31.00
C THR A 201 -12.35 -43.23 -31.63
N PHE A 202 -12.49 -42.91 -32.92
CA PHE A 202 -13.69 -43.19 -33.70
C PHE A 202 -13.36 -44.19 -34.81
N THR A 203 -13.98 -45.37 -34.76
CA THR A 203 -13.95 -46.37 -35.83
C THR A 203 -15.25 -46.40 -36.64
N GLY A 204 -16.24 -45.59 -36.23
CA GLY A 204 -17.46 -45.27 -36.96
C GLY A 204 -17.81 -43.80 -36.73
N SER A 205 -18.71 -43.26 -37.55
CA SER A 205 -19.15 -41.87 -37.43
C SER A 205 -19.83 -41.59 -36.09
N GLY A 206 -19.64 -40.38 -35.56
CA GLY A 206 -20.18 -39.99 -34.26
C GLY A 206 -19.95 -38.51 -33.96
N THR A 207 -20.04 -38.17 -32.68
CA THR A 207 -19.81 -36.80 -32.18
C THR A 207 -18.66 -36.82 -31.20
N TRP A 208 -17.64 -36.00 -31.47
CA TRP A 208 -16.58 -35.72 -30.52
C TRP A 208 -17.03 -34.63 -29.55
N THR A 209 -16.78 -34.85 -28.26
CA THR A 209 -17.07 -33.86 -27.21
C THR A 209 -15.76 -33.35 -26.63
N LYS A 210 -15.61 -32.03 -26.58
CA LYS A 210 -14.40 -31.39 -26.09
C LYS A 210 -14.17 -31.74 -24.61
N PRO A 211 -12.98 -32.26 -24.25
CA PRO A 211 -12.62 -32.46 -22.86
C PRO A 211 -12.59 -31.14 -22.09
N ALA A 212 -13.02 -31.15 -20.84
CA ALA A 212 -12.91 -29.98 -19.98
C ALA A 212 -11.45 -29.51 -19.91
N ASN A 213 -11.25 -28.20 -19.99
CA ASN A 213 -9.92 -27.56 -19.94
C ASN A 213 -8.97 -27.95 -21.09
N ALA A 214 -9.45 -28.53 -22.19
CA ALA A 214 -8.61 -28.79 -23.35
C ALA A 214 -8.05 -27.48 -23.91
N GLN A 215 -6.71 -27.40 -24.04
CA GLN A 215 -6.03 -26.23 -24.62
C GLN A 215 -5.69 -26.44 -26.11
N LEU A 216 -5.27 -27.66 -26.47
CA LEU A 216 -4.88 -28.05 -27.82
C LEU A 216 -5.52 -29.40 -28.17
N THR A 217 -6.03 -29.55 -29.38
CA THR A 217 -6.57 -30.80 -29.90
C THR A 217 -5.72 -31.26 -31.08
N LEU A 218 -5.10 -32.43 -30.94
CA LEU A 218 -4.47 -33.16 -32.05
C LEU A 218 -5.53 -34.03 -32.71
N ILE A 219 -5.70 -33.86 -34.02
CA ILE A 219 -6.63 -34.62 -34.82
C ILE A 219 -5.83 -35.49 -35.79
N MET A 220 -6.04 -36.80 -35.74
CA MET A 220 -5.49 -37.76 -36.70
C MET A 220 -6.63 -38.48 -37.41
N LEU A 221 -6.73 -38.31 -38.72
CA LEU A 221 -7.80 -38.86 -39.54
C LEU A 221 -7.24 -39.73 -40.67
N VAL A 222 -7.91 -40.84 -40.92
CA VAL A 222 -7.59 -41.75 -42.02
C VAL A 222 -8.82 -41.91 -42.91
N GLY A 223 -8.67 -41.63 -44.20
CA GLY A 223 -9.70 -41.88 -45.22
C GLY A 223 -9.85 -43.39 -45.49
N ALA A 224 -11.00 -43.81 -46.01
CA ALA A 224 -11.21 -45.23 -46.31
C ALA A 224 -10.43 -45.67 -47.56
N GLY A 225 -10.00 -46.93 -47.63
CA GLY A 225 -9.43 -47.49 -48.86
C GLY A 225 -10.49 -47.64 -49.97
N GLY A 226 -10.06 -47.54 -51.22
CA GLY A 226 -10.90 -47.89 -52.37
C GLY A 226 -11.02 -49.39 -52.56
N GLY A 227 -12.09 -49.85 -53.21
CA GLY A 227 -12.26 -51.25 -53.57
C GLY A 227 -11.41 -51.62 -54.79
N GLY A 228 -10.90 -52.84 -54.85
CA GLY A 228 -10.19 -53.35 -56.03
C GLY A 228 -11.14 -53.68 -57.18
N GLY A 229 -10.65 -53.64 -58.42
CA GLY A 229 -11.39 -54.11 -59.58
C GLY A 229 -11.48 -55.64 -59.60
N SER A 230 -12.53 -56.20 -60.22
CA SER A 230 -12.59 -57.65 -60.47
C SER A 230 -11.77 -58.01 -61.72
N GLY A 231 -11.38 -59.27 -61.87
CA GLY A 231 -10.77 -59.73 -63.12
C GLY A 231 -11.80 -59.90 -64.24
N GLY A 232 -11.35 -59.74 -65.49
CA GLY A 232 -12.17 -60.05 -66.66
C GLY A 232 -12.48 -61.56 -66.78
N PHE A 233 -13.57 -61.88 -67.48
CA PHE A 233 -13.96 -63.27 -67.78
C PHE A 233 -13.98 -63.48 -69.30
N ASP A 234 -13.09 -64.33 -69.82
CA ASP A 234 -13.05 -64.71 -71.23
C ASP A 234 -12.79 -66.21 -71.38
N THR A 235 -13.64 -66.93 -72.11
CA THR A 235 -13.51 -68.38 -72.34
C THR A 235 -12.61 -68.73 -73.53
N GLY A 236 -12.18 -67.75 -74.33
CA GLY A 236 -11.43 -67.97 -75.58
C GLY A 236 -9.94 -67.60 -75.55
N SER A 237 -9.45 -66.90 -74.51
CA SER A 237 -8.06 -66.42 -74.41
C SER A 237 -7.26 -67.10 -73.29
N PRO A 238 -5.98 -67.50 -73.53
CA PRO A 238 -5.13 -68.09 -72.50
C PRO A 238 -4.56 -67.05 -71.52
N ALA A 239 -4.63 -65.75 -71.83
CA ALA A 239 -4.12 -64.67 -70.98
C ALA A 239 -5.28 -63.92 -70.31
N ARG A 240 -5.62 -64.28 -69.06
CA ARG A 240 -6.61 -63.59 -68.23
C ARG A 240 -5.91 -62.54 -67.37
N GLN A 241 -6.36 -61.30 -67.44
CA GLN A 241 -5.87 -60.22 -66.59
C GLN A 241 -6.73 -60.14 -65.32
N GLY A 242 -6.08 -60.03 -64.16
CA GLY A 242 -6.77 -59.71 -62.90
C GLY A 242 -7.04 -58.20 -62.81
N GLY A 243 -8.07 -57.82 -62.06
CA GLY A 243 -8.33 -56.41 -61.75
C GLY A 243 -7.24 -55.82 -60.84
N THR A 244 -7.07 -54.51 -60.88
CA THR A 244 -6.08 -53.81 -60.06
C THR A 244 -6.57 -53.63 -58.63
N GLY A 245 -5.63 -53.47 -57.68
CA GLY A 245 -5.96 -53.09 -56.31
C GLY A 245 -6.61 -51.70 -56.24
N GLY A 246 -7.38 -51.46 -55.17
CA GLY A 246 -7.86 -50.12 -54.82
C GLY A 246 -6.76 -49.31 -54.13
N GLY A 247 -6.83 -47.99 -54.24
CA GLY A 247 -5.90 -47.08 -53.58
C GLY A 247 -6.11 -47.02 -52.07
N GLY A 248 -5.04 -46.74 -51.31
CA GLY A 248 -5.12 -46.44 -49.89
C GLY A 248 -5.80 -45.09 -49.61
N GLY A 249 -6.42 -44.94 -48.45
CA GLY A 249 -6.94 -43.66 -48.01
C GLY A 249 -5.85 -42.72 -47.49
N LYS A 250 -6.13 -41.42 -47.47
CA LYS A 250 -5.20 -40.39 -47.00
C LYS A 250 -5.06 -40.42 -45.47
N LEU A 251 -3.86 -40.18 -44.95
CA LEU A 251 -3.63 -39.75 -43.56
C LEU A 251 -3.60 -38.22 -43.51
N ALA A 252 -4.42 -37.63 -42.62
CA ALA A 252 -4.42 -36.20 -42.34
C ALA A 252 -4.20 -35.97 -40.85
N ILE A 253 -3.31 -35.04 -40.51
CA ILE A 253 -2.96 -34.70 -39.13
C ILE A 253 -3.00 -33.18 -38.97
N ALA A 254 -3.62 -32.68 -37.91
CA ALA A 254 -3.65 -31.25 -37.59
C ALA A 254 -3.62 -30.99 -36.07
N PHE A 255 -2.94 -29.91 -35.68
CA PHE A 255 -3.04 -29.32 -34.35
C PHE A 255 -3.96 -28.10 -34.41
N ILE A 256 -5.00 -28.08 -33.60
CA ILE A 256 -5.96 -26.96 -33.53
C ILE A 256 -6.08 -26.52 -32.07
N LEU A 257 -6.05 -25.21 -31.84
CA LEU A 257 -6.37 -24.66 -30.52
C LEU A 257 -7.79 -25.09 -30.15
N SER A 258 -7.94 -25.76 -29.01
CA SER A 258 -9.24 -26.28 -28.58
C SER A 258 -10.27 -25.18 -28.39
N SER A 259 -9.84 -23.94 -28.13
CA SER A 259 -10.72 -22.76 -28.07
C SER A 259 -11.39 -22.42 -29.40
N SER A 260 -10.81 -22.82 -30.54
CA SER A 260 -11.37 -22.58 -31.87
C SER A 260 -12.45 -23.60 -32.25
N LEU A 261 -12.44 -24.78 -31.63
CA LEU A 261 -13.44 -25.82 -31.85
C LEU A 261 -14.74 -25.53 -31.08
N GLY A 262 -15.87 -26.07 -31.52
CA GLY A 262 -17.10 -26.10 -30.75
C GLY A 262 -16.96 -26.93 -29.45
N SER A 263 -17.96 -26.89 -28.57
CA SER A 263 -18.03 -27.84 -27.44
C SER A 263 -18.17 -29.29 -27.92
N THR A 264 -18.71 -29.47 -29.12
CA THR A 264 -18.82 -30.74 -29.84
C THR A 264 -18.51 -30.54 -31.31
N GLU A 265 -17.95 -31.57 -31.96
CA GLU A 265 -17.67 -31.60 -33.40
C GLU A 265 -18.14 -32.92 -34.00
N THR A 266 -18.66 -32.90 -35.22
CA THR A 266 -19.08 -34.13 -35.92
C THR A 266 -17.86 -34.87 -36.46
N VAL A 267 -17.77 -36.17 -36.20
CA VAL A 267 -16.76 -37.06 -36.78
C VAL A 267 -17.43 -37.95 -37.81
N THR A 268 -16.99 -37.89 -39.06
CA THR A 268 -17.44 -38.80 -40.12
C THR A 268 -16.32 -39.76 -40.44
N ILE A 269 -16.58 -41.07 -40.38
CA ILE A 269 -15.66 -42.10 -40.84
C ILE A 269 -16.13 -42.60 -42.19
N GLY A 270 -15.29 -42.43 -43.21
CA GLY A 270 -15.57 -42.88 -44.57
C GLY A 270 -15.71 -44.41 -44.64
N THR A 271 -16.66 -44.89 -45.42
CA THR A 271 -16.81 -46.33 -45.69
C THR A 271 -15.80 -46.79 -46.74
N GLY A 272 -15.26 -48.01 -46.60
CA GLY A 272 -14.41 -48.59 -47.64
C GLY A 272 -15.15 -48.73 -48.98
N GLY A 273 -14.42 -48.58 -50.09
CA GLY A 273 -14.96 -48.84 -51.42
C GLY A 273 -15.30 -50.32 -51.60
N SER A 274 -16.40 -50.61 -52.26
CA SER A 274 -16.79 -51.96 -52.66
C SER A 274 -15.89 -52.46 -53.78
N GLY A 275 -15.51 -53.74 -53.74
CA GLY A 275 -14.80 -54.35 -54.86
C GLY A 275 -15.69 -54.44 -56.11
N GLY A 276 -15.05 -54.53 -57.28
CA GLY A 276 -15.72 -54.81 -58.54
C GLY A 276 -16.49 -56.14 -58.45
N THR A 277 -17.69 -56.18 -59.03
CA THR A 277 -18.51 -57.40 -59.08
C THR A 277 -17.85 -58.47 -59.95
N ALA A 278 -17.96 -59.74 -59.54
CA ALA A 278 -17.42 -60.85 -60.32
C ALA A 278 -18.15 -61.01 -61.65
N ARG A 279 -17.41 -61.32 -62.72
CA ARG A 279 -17.96 -61.52 -64.06
C ARG A 279 -18.27 -63.00 -64.32
N SER A 280 -19.42 -63.26 -64.94
CA SER A 280 -19.90 -64.62 -65.26
C SER A 280 -20.19 -64.85 -66.76
N GLY A 281 -19.91 -63.87 -67.63
CA GLY A 281 -20.17 -63.92 -69.08
C GLY A 281 -18.89 -63.78 -69.90
N SER A 282 -18.80 -64.48 -71.04
CA SER A 282 -17.61 -64.49 -71.92
C SER A 282 -17.36 -63.12 -72.55
N THR A 283 -16.08 -62.77 -72.74
CA THR A 283 -15.57 -61.51 -73.35
C THR A 283 -15.88 -60.23 -72.56
N LEU A 284 -15.93 -60.30 -71.22
CA LEU A 284 -16.15 -59.12 -70.38
C LEU A 284 -14.86 -58.67 -69.67
N ASP A 285 -14.55 -57.37 -69.78
CA ASP A 285 -13.60 -56.68 -68.90
C ASP A 285 -14.11 -56.73 -67.44
N GLY A 286 -13.22 -56.63 -66.46
CA GLY A 286 -13.62 -56.61 -65.06
C GLY A 286 -14.50 -55.40 -64.71
N ASP A 287 -15.14 -55.44 -63.56
CA ASP A 287 -15.80 -54.26 -63.00
C ASP A 287 -14.80 -53.45 -62.19
N ASN A 288 -14.88 -52.13 -62.30
CA ASN A 288 -14.14 -51.23 -61.43
C ASN A 288 -14.63 -51.38 -59.97
N GLY A 289 -13.69 -51.32 -59.03
CA GLY A 289 -14.03 -51.08 -57.63
C GLY A 289 -14.50 -49.64 -57.42
N THR A 290 -15.20 -49.39 -56.32
CA THR A 290 -15.65 -48.03 -55.99
C THR A 290 -14.61 -47.28 -55.15
N VAL A 291 -14.68 -45.96 -55.20
CA VAL A 291 -13.85 -45.08 -54.37
C VAL A 291 -14.17 -45.25 -52.88
N GLY A 292 -13.15 -45.13 -52.04
CA GLY A 292 -13.33 -45.06 -50.59
C GLY A 292 -13.97 -43.75 -50.15
N GLY A 293 -14.73 -43.79 -49.06
CA GLY A 293 -15.32 -42.63 -48.43
C GLY A 293 -14.28 -41.72 -47.77
N THR A 294 -14.59 -40.41 -47.73
CA THR A 294 -13.78 -39.41 -47.03
C THR A 294 -14.14 -39.41 -45.54
N SER A 295 -13.11 -39.41 -44.68
CA SER A 295 -13.28 -39.19 -43.25
C SER A 295 -13.11 -37.70 -42.93
N THR A 296 -13.94 -37.14 -42.06
CA THR A 296 -13.88 -35.71 -41.68
C THR A 296 -14.04 -35.50 -40.17
N PHE A 297 -13.43 -34.42 -39.69
CA PHE A 297 -13.65 -33.87 -38.35
C PHE A 297 -14.19 -32.46 -38.51
N GLY A 298 -15.50 -32.30 -38.34
CA GLY A 298 -16.24 -31.08 -38.66
C GLY A 298 -15.87 -30.54 -40.04
N ALA A 299 -15.76 -29.22 -40.13
CA ALA A 299 -15.19 -28.52 -41.29
C ALA A 299 -13.66 -28.34 -41.19
N TRP A 300 -13.03 -28.87 -40.14
CA TRP A 300 -11.65 -28.54 -39.76
C TRP A 300 -10.60 -29.40 -40.47
N LEU A 301 -10.90 -30.68 -40.70
CA LEU A 301 -9.96 -31.60 -41.35
C LEU A 301 -10.70 -32.65 -42.18
N SER A 302 -10.15 -32.96 -43.35
CA SER A 302 -10.65 -34.01 -44.24
C SER A 302 -9.51 -34.92 -44.71
N ALA A 303 -9.75 -36.22 -44.63
CA ALA A 303 -8.90 -37.29 -45.14
C ALA A 303 -9.65 -38.03 -46.25
N PHE A 304 -9.29 -37.73 -47.50
CA PHE A 304 -9.95 -38.32 -48.68
C PHE A 304 -9.74 -39.83 -48.74
N GLY A 305 -10.77 -40.53 -49.23
CA GLY A 305 -10.68 -41.96 -49.49
C GLY A 305 -9.83 -42.29 -50.72
N GLY A 306 -9.43 -43.55 -50.82
CA GLY A 306 -8.63 -44.06 -51.93
C GLY A 306 -9.44 -44.24 -53.22
N GLY A 307 -8.77 -44.17 -54.37
CA GLY A 307 -9.38 -44.45 -55.67
C GLY A 307 -9.80 -45.91 -55.82
N GLY A 308 -10.85 -46.18 -56.59
CA GLY A 308 -11.24 -47.54 -56.96
C GLY A 308 -10.26 -48.16 -57.95
N GLY A 309 -10.04 -49.47 -57.85
CA GLY A 309 -9.25 -50.23 -58.81
C GLY A 309 -9.99 -50.43 -60.13
N VAL A 310 -9.25 -50.61 -61.21
CA VAL A 310 -9.80 -50.86 -62.55
C VAL A 310 -9.91 -52.36 -62.77
N GLY A 311 -11.03 -52.80 -63.39
CA GLY A 311 -11.26 -54.20 -63.76
C GLY A 311 -10.81 -54.54 -65.16
#